data_AF-A0A377TKQ2-F1
#
_entry.id   AF-A0A377TKQ2-F1
#
_cell.length_a   1.000
_cell.length_b   1.000
_cell.length_c   1.000
_cell.angle_alpha   90.00
_cell.angle_beta   90.00
_cell.angle_gamma   90.00
#
_symmetry.space_group_name_H-M   'P 1'
#
loop_
_entity.id
_entity.type
_entity.pdbx_description
1 polymer ?
#
loop_
_entity_poly.entity_id
_entity_poly.type
_entity_poly.pdbx_seq_one_letter_code
_entity_poly.pdbx_strand_id
1 'polypeptide(L)' 'MGAYAIELLLQGHGGRCVGIQNEKLVHHDIIDAIENMKRPFKNDWLDCAKKLY' A
#
# COMPACT_ATOMS: atom_id res chain seq x y z
N MET A 1 6.65 9.02 -4.45
CA MET A 1 6.77 7.60 -4.87
C MET A 1 7.86 7.38 -5.92
N GLY A 2 7.94 8.17 -7.00
CA GLY A 2 8.98 8.00 -8.04
C GLY A 2 10.43 8.08 -7.54
N ALA A 3 10.76 9.08 -6.71
CA ALA A 3 12.10 9.19 -6.13
C ALA A 3 12.49 7.96 -5.29
N TYR A 4 11.57 7.46 -4.46
CA TYR A 4 11.77 6.26 -3.65
C TYR A 4 11.94 5.00 -4.51
N ALA A 5 11.27 4.90 -5.66
CA ALA A 5 11.50 3.80 -6.60
C ALA A 5 12.93 3.81 -7.17
N ILE A 6 13.49 4.99 -7.45
CA ILE A 6 14.89 5.14 -7.88
C ILE A 6 15.84 4.72 -6.77
N GLU A 7 15.59 5.13 -5.52
CA GLU A 7 16.40 4.69 -4.36
C GLU A 7 16.42 3.17 -4.22
N LEU A 8 15.28 2.50 -4.41
CA LEU A 8 15.22 1.03 -4.34
C LEU A 8 16.00 0.36 -5.47
N LEU A 9 15.96 0.91 -6.68
CA LEU A 9 16.77 0.43 -7.80
C LEU A 9 18.27 0.60 -7.51
N LEU A 10 18.68 1.74 -6.96
CA LEU A 10 20.07 2.01 -6.57
C LEU A 10 20.55 1.07 -5.45
N GLN A 11 19.65 0.63 -4.56
CA GLN A 11 19.92 -0.37 -3.52
C GLN A 11 19.96 -1.82 -4.06
N GLY A 12 19.70 -2.03 -5.36
CA GLY A 12 19.70 -3.35 -5.99
C GLY A 12 18.39 -4.12 -5.80
N HIS A 13 17.32 -3.49 -5.34
CA HIS A 13 16.01 -4.11 -5.25
C HIS A 13 15.31 -4.11 -6.61
N GLY A 14 14.77 -5.26 -7.00
CA GLY A 14 13.92 -5.46 -8.18
C GLY A 14 12.66 -6.26 -7.83
N GLY A 15 11.64 -6.23 -8.68
CA GLY A 15 10.41 -6.98 -8.46
C GLY A 15 9.57 -6.48 -7.27
N ARG A 16 9.69 -5.19 -6.93
CA ARG A 16 8.98 -4.60 -5.79
C ARG A 16 7.94 -3.56 -6.22
N CYS A 17 6.83 -3.53 -5.50
CA CYS A 17 5.82 -2.48 -5.61
C CYS A 17 6.04 -1.43 -4.52
N VAL A 18 5.81 -0.17 -4.85
CA VAL A 18 5.91 0.96 -3.91
C VAL A 18 4.51 1.41 -3.51
N GLY A 19 4.32 1.73 -2.24
CA GLY A 19 3.05 2.23 -1.72
C GLY A 19 3.22 3.13 -0.49
N ILE A 20 2.09 3.62 0.01
CA ILE A 20 2.01 4.34 1.29
C ILE A 20 1.07 3.57 2.19
N GLN A 21 1.52 3.30 3.42
CA GLN A 21 0.70 2.71 4.47
C GLN A 21 0.93 3.49 5.77
N ASN A 22 -0.15 3.95 6.40
CA ASN A 22 -0.10 4.72 7.64
C ASN A 22 0.92 5.87 7.57
N GLU A 23 0.84 6.68 6.51
CA GLU A 23 1.74 7.82 6.22
C GLU A 23 3.23 7.49 6.02
N LYS A 24 3.58 6.21 5.85
CA LYS A 24 4.95 5.78 5.60
C LYS A 24 5.09 5.21 4.19
N LEU A 25 6.20 5.54 3.53
CA LEU A 25 6.60 4.88 2.29
C LEU A 25 7.02 3.45 2.59
N VAL A 26 6.40 2.51 1.89
CA VAL A 26 6.67 1.07 2.02
C VAL A 26 6.92 0.46 0.66
N HIS A 27 7.58 -0.69 0.64
CA HIS A 27 7.68 -1.53 -0.55
C HIS A 27 7.43 -2.99 -0.18
N HIS A 28 6.82 -3.73 -1.10
CA HIS A 28 6.57 -5.16 -0.94
C HIS A 28 7.02 -5.89 -2.21
N ASP A 29 7.28 -7.19 -2.11
CA ASP A 29 7.41 -8.03 -3.30
C ASP A 29 6.09 -8.00 -4.09
N ILE A 30 6.17 -7.96 -5.42
CA ILE A 30 4.98 -7.86 -6.27
C ILE A 30 4.06 -9.08 -6.07
N ILE A 31 4.61 -10.29 -5.98
CA ILE A 31 3.83 -11.52 -5.86
C ILE A 31 3.13 -11.55 -4.50
N ASP A 32 3.88 -11.26 -3.44
CA ASP A 32 3.35 -11.22 -2.08
C ASP A 32 2.21 -10.18 -1.94
N ALA A 33 2.39 -9.01 -2.54
CA ALA A 33 1.36 -7.97 -2.53
C ALA A 33 0.08 -8.36 -3.28
N ILE A 34 0.19 -9.15 -4.34
CA ILE A 34 -0.97 -9.58 -5.13
C ILE A 34 -1.68 -10.77 -4.47
N GLU A 35 -0.93 -11.74 -3.99
CA GLU A 35 -1.49 -13.01 -3.50
C GLU A 35 -1.92 -12.93 -2.03
N ASN A 36 -1.16 -12.20 -1.20
CA ASN A 36 -1.33 -12.23 0.25
C ASN A 36 -1.94 -10.95 0.84
N MET A 37 -1.98 -9.84 0.10
CA MET A 37 -2.57 -8.58 0.59
C MET A 37 -3.96 -8.34 0.02
N LYS A 38 -5.00 -8.62 0.82
CA LYS A 38 -6.38 -8.32 0.44
C LYS A 38 -6.71 -6.85 0.70
N ARG A 39 -7.45 -6.24 -0.23
CA ARG A 39 -7.96 -4.87 -0.06
C ARG A 39 -8.96 -4.81 1.11
N PRO A 40 -8.66 -4.09 2.20
CA PRO A 40 -9.58 -3.98 3.32
C PRO A 40 -10.76 -3.07 2.95
N PHE A 41 -11.95 -3.45 3.42
CA PHE A 41 -13.14 -2.61 3.31
C PHE A 41 -13.26 -1.70 4.54
N LYS A 42 -13.54 -0.41 4.32
CA LYS A 42 -13.64 0.60 5.37
C LYS A 42 -15.05 0.63 5.98
N ASN A 43 -15.35 -0.37 6.81
CA ASN A 43 -16.63 -0.50 7.51
C ASN A 43 -16.94 0.71 8.41
N ASP A 44 -15.91 1.27 9.02
CA ASP A 44 -15.97 2.47 9.85
C ASP A 44 -16.60 3.67 9.12
N TRP A 45 -16.29 3.83 7.83
CA TRP A 45 -16.86 4.90 7.01
C TRP A 45 -18.34 4.67 6.73
N LEU A 46 -18.71 3.41 6.45
CA LEU A 46 -20.09 3.03 6.22
C LEU A 46 -20.94 3.24 7.49
N ASP A 47 -20.42 2.86 8.65
CA ASP A 47 -21.12 3.02 9.93
C ASP A 47 -21.27 4.49 10.31
N CYS A 48 -20.25 5.31 10.03
CA CYS A 48 -20.35 6.77 10.17
C CYS A 48 -21.46 7.34 9.28
N ALA A 49 -21.49 6.96 8.00
CA ALA A 49 -22.51 7.42 7.06
C ALA A 49 -23.94 7.04 7.53
N LYS A 50 -24.14 5.83 8.05
CA LYS A 50 -25.44 5.38 8.58
C LYS A 50 -25.92 6.17 9.80
N LYS A 51 -25.01 6.72 10.62
CA LYS A 51 -25.35 7.53 11.80
C LYS A 51 -25.72 8.97 11.48
N LEU A 52 -25.36 9.44 10.28
CA LEU A 52 -25.61 10.80 9.82
C LEU A 52 -26.89 10.93 8.96
N TYR A 53 -27.58 9.82 8.70
CA TYR A 53 -28.93 9.76 8.12
C TYR A 53 -29.97 9.62 9.24
#